data_AF-A0A973B988-F1
#
_entry.id   AF-A0A973B988-F1
#
_cell.length_a   1.000
_cell.length_b   1.000
_cell.length_c   1.000
_cell.angle_alpha   90.00
_cell.angle_beta   90.00
_cell.angle_gamma   90.00
#
_symmetry.space_group_name_H-M   'P 1'
#
loop_
_entity.id
_entity.type
_entity.pdbx_description
1 polymer ?
#
loop_
_entity_poly.entity_id
_entity_poly.type
_entity_poly.pdbx_seq_one_letter_code
_entity_poly.pdbx_strand_id
1 'polypeptide(L)'
;EKQERKALSRLTAEYIRQLNNGSSFEEIAEMAGKKIKLTSAFKRNDKLPNISSVAIEQAFNLEVGSFSVAPTKNGMSRMIFEVVEIIPPSKTSDEEKKQLEQRLLQNLRANTVKQLMLYLRNRYGATTDQRLIDQTVGISKG
;
A
#
# COMPACT_ATOMS: atom_id res chain seq x y z
N GLU A 1 -29.71 -4.91 2.92
CA GLU A 1 -28.23 -4.97 2.87
C GLU A 1 -27.59 -5.53 1.58
N LYS A 2 -27.71 -6.84 1.24
CA LYS A 2 -26.97 -7.40 0.07
C LYS A 2 -27.48 -6.87 -1.28
N GLN A 3 -28.79 -6.63 -1.39
CA GLN A 3 -29.39 -6.05 -2.59
C GLN A 3 -29.04 -4.57 -2.76
N GLU A 4 -29.06 -3.78 -1.68
CA GLU A 4 -28.67 -2.35 -1.70
C GLU A 4 -27.21 -2.17 -2.11
N ARG A 5 -26.29 -2.98 -1.58
CA ARG A 5 -24.88 -2.96 -1.99
C ARG A 5 -24.69 -3.28 -3.47
N LYS A 6 -25.49 -4.20 -4.02
CA LYS A 6 -25.48 -4.52 -5.46
C LYS A 6 -26.06 -3.37 -6.29
N ALA A 7 -27.16 -2.78 -5.86
CA ALA A 7 -27.79 -1.64 -6.53
C ALA A 7 -26.82 -0.44 -6.58
N LEU A 8 -26.19 -0.12 -5.45
CA LEU A 8 -25.18 0.94 -5.38
C LEU A 8 -23.98 0.67 -6.30
N SER A 9 -23.50 -0.58 -6.33
CA SER A 9 -22.39 -0.95 -7.22
C SER A 9 -22.76 -0.77 -8.70
N ARG A 10 -24.00 -1.14 -9.09
CA ARG A 10 -24.50 -0.93 -10.46
C ARG A 10 -24.61 0.54 -10.81
N LEU A 11 -25.20 1.34 -9.92
CA LEU A 11 -25.36 2.78 -10.12
C LEU A 11 -23.99 3.46 -10.29
N THR A 12 -23.02 3.15 -9.43
CA THR A 12 -21.67 3.73 -9.57
C THR A 12 -20.96 3.30 -10.85
N ALA A 13 -21.23 2.09 -11.35
CA ALA A 13 -20.69 1.62 -12.62
C ALA A 13 -21.34 2.31 -13.83
N GLU A 14 -22.61 2.68 -13.74
CA GLU A 14 -23.30 3.51 -14.74
C GLU A 14 -22.71 4.91 -14.80
N TYR A 15 -22.49 5.55 -13.65
CA TYR A 15 -21.86 6.87 -13.60
C TYR A 15 -20.43 6.87 -14.16
N ILE A 16 -19.61 5.87 -13.83
CA ILE A 16 -18.26 5.72 -14.43
C ILE A 16 -18.35 5.57 -15.95
N ARG A 17 -19.32 4.82 -16.47
CA ARG A 17 -19.52 4.70 -17.92
C ARG A 17 -19.89 6.02 -18.57
N GLN A 18 -20.73 6.83 -17.93
CA GLN A 18 -21.09 8.16 -18.43
C GLN A 18 -19.90 9.11 -18.41
N LEU A 19 -19.09 9.12 -17.33
CA LEU A 19 -17.85 9.90 -17.25
C LEU A 19 -16.88 9.53 -18.37
N ASN A 20 -16.67 8.23 -18.60
CA ASN A 20 -15.81 7.75 -19.67
C ASN A 20 -16.36 8.06 -21.08
N ASN A 21 -17.67 8.29 -21.20
CA ASN A 21 -18.31 8.69 -22.46
C ASN A 21 -18.34 10.22 -22.66
N GLY A 22 -17.76 11.00 -21.74
CA GLY A 22 -17.59 12.45 -21.86
C GLY A 22 -18.54 13.31 -21.03
N SER A 23 -19.37 12.73 -20.16
CA SER A 23 -20.11 13.52 -19.17
C SER A 23 -19.16 14.20 -18.19
N SER A 24 -19.52 15.40 -17.73
CA SER A 24 -18.71 16.13 -16.74
C SER A 24 -18.87 15.55 -15.34
N PHE A 25 -17.87 15.76 -14.47
CA PHE A 25 -17.94 15.31 -13.09
C PHE A 25 -19.05 16.04 -12.31
N GLU A 26 -19.30 17.29 -12.67
CA GLU A 26 -20.38 18.15 -12.17
C GLU A 26 -21.75 17.57 -12.48
N GLU A 27 -22.00 17.16 -13.72
CA GLU A 27 -23.27 16.53 -14.13
C GLU A 27 -23.57 15.27 -13.30
N ILE A 28 -22.57 14.39 -13.12
CA ILE A 28 -22.74 13.19 -12.29
C ILE A 28 -23.01 13.55 -10.83
N ALA A 29 -22.32 14.56 -10.30
CA ALA A 29 -22.52 15.00 -8.93
C ALA A 29 -23.94 15.56 -8.72
N GLU A 30 -24.45 16.35 -9.66
CA GLU A 30 -25.81 16.86 -9.67
C GLU A 30 -26.85 15.74 -9.75
N MET A 31 -26.68 14.77 -10.66
CA MET A 31 -27.55 13.60 -10.76
C MET A 31 -27.57 12.76 -9.48
N ALA A 32 -26.43 12.67 -8.79
CA ALA A 32 -26.32 11.98 -7.52
C ALA A 32 -26.81 12.82 -6.30
N GLY A 33 -27.17 14.09 -6.51
CA GLY A 33 -27.50 15.03 -5.44
C GLY A 33 -26.34 15.25 -4.46
N LYS A 34 -25.10 15.22 -4.96
CA LYS A 34 -23.85 15.36 -4.18
C LYS A 34 -23.08 16.59 -4.61
N LYS A 35 -22.18 17.03 -3.73
CA LYS A 35 -21.22 18.10 -4.00
C LYS A 35 -19.85 17.49 -4.25
N ILE A 36 -19.17 18.00 -5.28
CA ILE A 36 -17.76 17.69 -5.53
C ILE A 36 -16.92 18.25 -4.38
N LYS A 37 -15.91 17.48 -3.95
CA LYS A 37 -14.95 17.90 -2.95
C LYS A 37 -13.55 17.61 -3.46
N LEU A 38 -12.72 18.64 -3.52
CA LEU A 38 -11.30 18.49 -3.81
C LEU A 38 -10.56 18.08 -2.53
N THR A 39 -9.67 17.11 -2.67
CA THR A 39 -8.81 16.64 -1.58
C THR A 39 -7.56 17.51 -1.51
N SER A 40 -6.97 17.67 -0.32
CA SER A 40 -5.57 18.12 -0.24
C SER A 40 -4.65 17.07 -0.86
N ALA A 41 -3.45 17.47 -1.31
CA ALA A 41 -2.43 16.51 -1.73
C ALA A 41 -2.13 15.51 -0.61
N PHE A 42 -2.00 14.23 -0.96
CA PHE A 42 -1.73 13.15 -0.02
C PHE A 42 -0.74 12.13 -0.60
N LYS A 43 -0.05 11.41 0.28
CA LYS A 43 0.87 10.32 -0.03
C LYS A 43 0.17 8.97 0.09
N ARG A 44 0.78 7.92 -0.49
CA ARG A 44 0.28 6.52 -0.43
C ARG A 44 0.01 6.02 0.99
N ASN A 45 0.76 6.52 1.96
CA ASN A 45 0.70 6.07 3.35
C ASN A 45 -0.11 7.01 4.26
N ASP A 46 -0.69 8.07 3.72
CA ASP A 46 -1.46 9.02 4.52
C ASP A 46 -2.81 8.42 4.94
N LYS A 47 -3.35 8.93 6.05
CA LYS A 47 -4.68 8.58 6.53
C LYS A 47 -5.57 9.81 6.45
N LEU A 48 -6.57 9.75 5.58
CA LEU A 48 -7.54 10.83 5.42
C LEU A 48 -8.85 10.47 6.15
N PRO A 49 -9.51 11.43 6.81
CA PRO A 49 -10.69 11.16 7.62
C PRO A 49 -11.86 10.58 6.81
N ASN A 50 -12.01 11.00 5.55
CA ASN A 50 -13.16 10.69 4.70
C ASN A 50 -12.85 9.80 3.49
N ILE A 51 -11.60 9.36 3.35
CA ILE A 51 -11.15 8.53 2.21
C ILE A 51 -10.66 7.20 2.77
N SER A 52 -11.13 6.09 2.18
CA SER A 52 -10.71 4.76 2.59
C SER A 52 -9.28 4.47 2.11
N SER A 53 -8.58 3.58 2.79
CA SER A 53 -7.24 3.13 2.34
C SER A 53 -7.30 2.50 0.94
N VAL A 54 -8.38 1.80 0.63
CA VAL A 54 -8.63 1.21 -0.71
C VAL A 54 -8.71 2.31 -1.77
N ALA A 55 -9.38 3.43 -1.48
CA ALA A 55 -9.46 4.56 -2.41
C ALA A 55 -8.08 5.21 -2.62
N ILE A 56 -7.28 5.36 -1.56
CA ILE A 56 -5.91 5.88 -1.64
C ILE A 56 -5.06 4.97 -2.54
N GLU A 57 -5.07 3.66 -2.28
CA GLU A 57 -4.32 2.69 -3.08
C GLU A 57 -4.72 2.72 -4.56
N GLN A 58 -6.04 2.76 -4.84
CA GLN A 58 -6.54 2.83 -6.21
C GLN A 58 -6.14 4.14 -6.90
N ALA A 59 -6.21 5.29 -6.23
CA ALA A 59 -5.84 6.58 -6.80
C ALA A 59 -4.38 6.61 -7.29
N PHE A 60 -3.47 5.92 -6.58
CA PHE A 60 -2.06 5.84 -6.98
C PHE A 60 -1.77 4.86 -8.13
N ASN A 61 -2.77 4.09 -8.58
CA ASN A 61 -2.67 3.20 -9.74
C ASN A 61 -3.36 3.77 -10.99
N LEU A 62 -3.92 4.98 -10.90
CA LEU A 62 -4.64 5.65 -11.98
C LEU A 62 -3.81 6.77 -12.59
N GLU A 63 -4.08 7.07 -13.86
CA GLU A 63 -3.53 8.22 -14.56
C GLU A 63 -4.34 9.48 -14.27
N VAL A 64 -3.75 10.65 -14.51
CA VAL A 64 -4.47 11.93 -14.43
C VAL A 64 -5.69 11.92 -15.38
N GLY A 65 -6.83 12.41 -14.91
CA GLY A 65 -8.10 12.41 -15.62
C GLY A 65 -8.86 11.08 -15.60
N SER A 66 -8.30 10.04 -14.97
CA SER A 66 -9.01 8.76 -14.83
C SER A 66 -9.95 8.76 -13.63
N PHE A 67 -11.10 8.10 -13.80
CA PHE A 67 -12.13 7.95 -12.77
C PHE A 67 -12.10 6.55 -12.14
N SER A 68 -12.43 6.45 -10.85
CA SER A 68 -12.58 5.17 -10.18
C SER A 68 -13.58 5.23 -9.02
N VAL A 69 -13.90 4.04 -8.49
CA VAL A 69 -14.88 3.83 -7.43
C VAL A 69 -14.27 3.02 -6.29
N ALA A 70 -14.41 3.53 -5.08
CA ALA A 70 -14.01 2.86 -3.86
C ALA A 70 -15.12 2.89 -2.80
N PRO A 71 -15.15 1.92 -1.87
CA PRO A 71 -16.00 2.02 -0.69
C PRO A 71 -15.57 3.19 0.20
N THR A 72 -16.54 3.83 0.86
CA THR A 72 -16.27 4.80 1.92
C THR A 72 -15.68 4.11 3.14
N LYS A 73 -15.06 4.88 4.05
CA LYS A 73 -14.41 4.35 5.26
C LYS A 73 -15.34 3.51 6.16
N ASN A 74 -16.64 3.83 6.20
CA ASN A 74 -17.66 3.06 6.92
C ASN A 74 -18.21 1.86 6.14
N GLY A 75 -17.79 1.63 4.89
CA GLY A 75 -18.22 0.51 4.05
C GLY A 75 -19.68 0.52 3.60
N MET A 76 -20.47 1.52 4.03
CA MET A 76 -21.91 1.60 3.74
C MET A 76 -22.20 2.28 2.40
N SER A 77 -21.28 3.11 1.92
CA SER A 77 -21.43 3.88 0.69
C SER A 77 -20.26 3.65 -0.26
N ARG A 78 -20.40 4.16 -1.48
CA ARG A 78 -19.35 4.20 -2.49
C ARG A 78 -19.07 5.64 -2.87
N MET A 79 -17.81 5.91 -3.20
CA MET A 79 -17.30 7.21 -3.65
C MET A 79 -16.76 7.02 -5.05
N ILE A 80 -17.12 7.94 -5.95
CA ILE A 80 -16.48 8.13 -7.25
C ILE A 80 -15.44 9.23 -7.08
N PHE A 81 -14.25 9.06 -7.64
CA PHE A 81 -13.20 10.06 -7.62
C PHE A 81 -12.45 10.10 -8.95
N GLU A 82 -11.83 11.25 -9.21
CA GLU A 82 -10.98 11.53 -10.36
C GLU A 82 -9.57 11.88 -9.85
N VAL A 83 -8.53 11.44 -10.56
CA VAL A 83 -7.16 11.89 -10.31
C VAL A 83 -6.92 13.20 -11.05
N VAL A 84 -6.98 14.33 -10.35
CA VAL A 84 -6.80 15.67 -10.96
C VAL A 84 -5.34 15.99 -11.23
N GLU A 85 -4.42 15.55 -10.36
CA GLU A 85 -3.00 15.88 -10.45
C GLU A 85 -2.14 14.78 -9.80
N ILE A 86 -0.97 14.52 -10.40
CA ILE A 86 0.07 13.66 -9.81
C ILE A 86 1.30 14.52 -9.56
N ILE A 87 1.66 14.68 -8.28
CA ILE A 87 2.84 15.43 -7.86
C ILE A 87 4.02 14.45 -7.73
N PRO A 88 5.05 14.54 -8.59
CA PRO A 88 6.20 13.65 -8.50
C PRO A 88 7.00 13.94 -7.22
N PRO A 89 7.66 12.92 -6.63
CA PRO A 89 8.56 13.16 -5.52
C PRO A 89 9.72 14.06 -5.96
N SER A 90 10.23 14.86 -5.04
CA SER A 90 11.47 15.62 -5.26
C SER A 90 12.61 14.67 -5.65
N LYS A 91 13.51 15.14 -6.53
CA LYS A 91 14.72 14.38 -6.88
C LYS A 91 15.51 14.06 -5.61
N THR A 92 15.84 12.78 -5.45
CA THR A 92 16.73 12.31 -4.38
C THR A 92 18.09 12.98 -4.54
N SER A 93 18.59 13.55 -3.44
CA SER A 93 19.94 14.12 -3.37
C SER A 93 20.99 13.03 -3.64
N ASP A 94 22.14 13.38 -4.20
CA ASP A 94 23.23 12.43 -4.40
C ASP A 94 23.73 11.82 -3.08
N GLU A 95 23.60 12.54 -1.98
CA GLU A 95 23.97 12.08 -0.65
C GLU A 95 22.96 11.05 -0.12
N GLU A 96 21.67 11.27 -0.39
CA GLU A 96 20.61 10.30 -0.06
C GLU A 96 20.75 9.03 -0.90
N LYS A 97 21.14 9.13 -2.17
CA LYS A 97 21.45 7.98 -3.03
C LYS A 97 22.62 7.19 -2.47
N LYS A 98 23.75 7.83 -2.14
CA LYS A 98 24.91 7.17 -1.53
C LYS A 98 24.54 6.47 -0.22
N GLN A 99 23.76 7.12 0.64
CA GLN A 99 23.30 6.51 1.90
C GLN A 99 22.37 5.31 1.64
N LEU A 100 21.51 5.37 0.63
CA LEU A 100 20.67 4.24 0.25
C LEU A 100 21.52 3.07 -0.29
N GLU A 101 22.47 3.35 -1.18
CA GLU A 101 23.41 2.35 -1.72
C GLU A 101 24.22 1.68 -0.61
N GLN A 102 24.77 2.46 0.33
CA GLN A 102 25.52 1.92 1.47
C GLN A 102 24.65 1.01 2.33
N ARG A 103 23.41 1.41 2.62
CA ARG A 103 22.46 0.57 3.38
C ARG A 103 22.12 -0.71 2.62
N LEU A 104 21.90 -0.64 1.31
CA LEU A 104 21.64 -1.82 0.49
C LEU A 104 22.82 -2.78 0.46
N LEU A 105 24.05 -2.27 0.28
CA LEU A 105 25.28 -3.06 0.29
C LEU A 105 25.52 -3.74 1.65
N GLN A 106 25.29 -3.02 2.76
CA GLN A 106 25.41 -3.60 4.10
C GLN A 106 24.40 -4.74 4.31
N ASN A 107 23.14 -4.55 3.91
CA ASN A 107 22.11 -5.58 4.02
C ASN A 107 22.42 -6.81 3.15
N LEU A 108 22.88 -6.59 1.92
CA LEU A 108 23.29 -7.68 1.02
C LEU A 108 24.44 -8.49 1.62
N ARG A 109 25.49 -7.82 2.15
CA ARG A 109 26.62 -8.49 2.80
C ARG A 109 26.17 -9.33 3.99
N ALA A 110 25.34 -8.77 4.88
CA ALA A 110 24.82 -9.48 6.04
C ALA A 110 24.00 -10.72 5.65
N ASN A 111 23.15 -10.59 4.62
CA ASN A 111 22.33 -11.70 4.11
C ASN A 111 23.19 -12.81 3.49
N THR A 112 24.20 -12.47 2.69
CA THR A 112 25.10 -13.46 2.07
C THR A 112 25.88 -14.23 3.13
N VAL A 113 26.41 -13.57 4.16
CA VAL A 113 27.11 -14.25 5.26
C VAL A 113 26.16 -15.19 6.01
N LYS A 114 24.93 -14.76 6.30
CA LYS A 114 23.92 -15.60 6.95
C LYS A 114 23.56 -16.83 6.10
N GLN A 115 23.37 -16.65 4.80
CA GLN A 115 23.09 -17.76 3.87
C GLN A 115 24.27 -18.73 3.76
N LEU A 116 25.50 -18.22 3.70
CA LEU A 116 26.71 -19.05 3.69
C LEU A 116 26.84 -19.87 4.99
N MET A 117 26.61 -19.25 6.15
CA MET A 117 26.64 -19.97 7.43
C MET A 117 25.55 -21.05 7.51
N LEU A 118 24.33 -20.77 7.02
CA LEU A 118 23.27 -21.76 6.94
C LEU A 118 23.63 -22.91 6.00
N TYR A 119 24.21 -22.62 4.83
CA TYR A 119 24.68 -23.63 3.88
C TYR A 119 25.76 -24.52 4.50
N LEU A 120 26.77 -23.92 5.15
CA LEU A 120 27.83 -24.67 5.82
C LEU A 120 27.28 -25.54 6.97
N ARG A 121 26.39 -24.99 7.80
CA ARG A 121 25.74 -25.74 8.88
C ARG A 121 24.97 -26.96 8.36
N ASN A 122 24.21 -26.78 7.28
CA ASN A 122 23.44 -27.85 6.67
C ASN A 122 24.33 -28.89 5.99
N ARG A 123 25.39 -28.47 5.28
CA ARG A 123 26.31 -29.36 4.59
C ARG A 123 27.14 -30.22 5.53
N TYR A 124 27.59 -29.65 6.65
CA TYR A 124 28.41 -30.35 7.64
C TYR A 124 27.60 -30.93 8.81
N GLY A 125 26.27 -30.91 8.73
CA GLY A 125 25.39 -31.58 9.70
C GLY A 125 25.54 -31.07 11.14
N ALA A 126 25.91 -29.80 11.32
CA ALA A 126 26.08 -29.22 12.67
C ALA A 126 24.70 -28.97 13.31
N THR A 127 24.11 -30.04 13.86
CA THR A 127 23.01 -29.95 14.82
C THR A 127 23.59 -29.51 16.15
N THR A 128 23.36 -28.26 16.52
CA THR A 128 23.54 -27.82 17.91
C THR A 128 22.45 -28.50 18.74
N ASP A 129 22.78 -29.59 19.43
CA ASP A 129 21.88 -30.16 20.44
C ASP A 129 21.90 -29.22 21.64
N GLN A 130 20.91 -28.32 21.71
CA GLN A 130 20.79 -27.32 22.78
C GLN A 130 20.83 -27.96 24.18
N ARG A 131 20.46 -29.25 24.31
CA ARG A 131 20.56 -30.03 25.55
C ARG A 131 22.00 -30.19 26.06
N LEU A 132 22.98 -30.32 25.16
CA LEU A 132 24.40 -30.43 25.54
C LEU A 132 24.99 -29.07 25.93
N ILE A 133 24.52 -27.99 25.29
CA ILE A 133 24.92 -26.63 25.69
C ILE A 133 24.37 -26.34 27.09
N ASP A 134 23.10 -26.58 27.35
CA ASP A 134 22.50 -26.34 28.67
C ASP A 134 23.15 -27.18 29.77
N GLN A 135 23.56 -28.42 29.49
CA GLN A 135 24.37 -29.24 30.42
C GLN A 135 25.80 -28.72 30.64
N THR A 136 26.39 -28.03 29.66
CA THR A 136 27.76 -27.50 29.74
C THR A 136 27.81 -26.10 30.35
N VAL A 137 26.79 -25.25 30.13
CA VAL A 137 26.73 -23.88 30.68
C VAL A 137 25.89 -23.77 31.96
N GLY A 138 25.30 -24.86 32.46
CA GLY A 138 24.59 -24.86 33.73
C GLY A 138 24.64 -26.20 34.46
N ILE A 139 25.67 -26.39 35.31
CA ILE A 139 25.60 -26.74 36.75
C ILE A 139 27.05 -26.75 37.28
N SER A 140 27.55 -25.56 37.64
CA SER A 140 28.45 -25.40 38.78
C SER A 140 27.62 -24.76 39.90
N LYS A 141 26.65 -25.52 40.41
CA LYS A 141 26.14 -25.30 41.77
C LYS A 141 26.71 -26.43 42.62
N GLY A 142 27.73 -26.06 43.39
CA GLY A 142 28.46 -26.85 44.37
C GLY A 142 29.44 -25.93 45.04
#